data_AF-A0A1V4T1H0-F1
#
_entry.id   AF-A0A1V4T1H0-F1
#
_cell.length_a   1.000
_cell.length_b   1.000
_cell.length_c   1.000
_cell.angle_alpha   90.00
_cell.angle_beta   90.00
_cell.angle_gamma   90.00
#
_symmetry.space_group_name_H-M   'P 1'
#
loop_
_entity.id
_entity.type
_entity.pdbx_description
1 polymer ?
#
loop_
_entity_poly.entity_id
_entity_poly.type
_entity_poly.pdbx_seq_one_letter_code
_entity_poly.pdbx_strand_id
1 'polypeptide(L)'
;MTTLLQKTRRINELLQQKNTLMNTSSMPYNRMAMILGDILDTITYIISSDGKLLGINEKYDINNDRVKNILVERQFPVSYTDLVDRLEKTKENIPITDD
;
A
#
# COMPACT_ATOMS: atom_id res chain seq x y z
N MET A 1 -14.31 11.26 -16.19
CA MET A 1 -13.36 11.53 -15.10
C MET A 1 -14.03 11.25 -13.78
N THR A 2 -13.40 10.48 -12.90
CA THR A 2 -13.89 10.25 -11.53
C THR A 2 -13.54 11.44 -10.65
N THR A 3 -14.50 11.97 -9.91
CA THR A 3 -14.27 13.09 -8.98
C THR A 3 -13.66 12.59 -7.67
N LEU A 4 -13.01 13.49 -6.91
CA LEU A 4 -12.51 13.17 -5.57
C LEU A 4 -13.61 12.59 -4.66
N LEU A 5 -14.81 13.14 -4.71
CA LEU A 5 -15.97 12.65 -3.96
C LEU A 5 -16.37 11.21 -4.36
N GLN A 6 -16.26 10.85 -5.64
CA GLN A 6 -16.51 9.48 -6.08
C GLN A 6 -15.44 8.52 -5.58
N LYS A 7 -14.17 8.95 -5.55
CA LYS A 7 -13.06 8.18 -4.97
C LYS A 7 -13.28 7.94 -3.47
N THR A 8 -13.63 8.97 -2.70
CA THR A 8 -13.87 8.85 -1.26
C THR A 8 -15.09 7.97 -0.94
N ARG A 9 -16.17 8.05 -1.73
CA ARG A 9 -17.32 7.15 -1.60
C ARG A 9 -16.96 5.68 -1.81
N ARG A 10 -16.17 5.36 -2.85
CA ARG A 10 -15.68 4.00 -3.09
C ARG A 10 -14.81 3.47 -1.95
N ILE A 11 -13.96 4.31 -1.37
CA ILE A 11 -13.16 3.94 -0.19
C ILE A 11 -14.07 3.64 1.00
N ASN A 12 -15.08 4.48 1.25
CA ASN A 12 -16.05 4.24 2.33
C ASN A 12 -16.84 2.94 2.14
N GLU A 13 -17.29 2.64 0.92
CA GLU A 13 -17.96 1.38 0.58
C GLU A 13 -17.06 0.17 0.86
N LEU A 14 -15.77 0.25 0.51
CA LEU A 14 -14.79 -0.81 0.79
C LEU A 14 -14.66 -1.09 2.29
N LEU A 15 -14.61 -0.04 3.12
CA LEU A 15 -14.45 -0.18 4.57
C LEU A 15 -15.71 -0.78 5.23
N GLN A 16 -16.88 -0.55 4.66
CA GLN A 16 -18.15 -1.07 5.16
C GLN A 16 -18.37 -2.55 4.81
N GLN A 17 -17.70 -3.06 3.77
CA GLN A 17 -17.75 -4.48 3.41
C GLN A 17 -16.97 -5.32 4.41
N LYS A 18 -17.61 -5.83 5.46
CA LYS A 18 -16.99 -6.67 6.50
C LYS A 18 -16.17 -7.87 5.98
N ASN A 19 -16.39 -8.29 4.73
CA ASN A 19 -15.72 -9.40 4.07
C ASN A 19 -14.38 -9.03 3.39
N THR A 20 -13.93 -7.78 3.35
CA THR A 20 -12.59 -7.43 2.80
C THR A 20 -11.43 -7.85 3.70
N LEU A 21 -11.72 -8.20 4.97
CA LEU A 21 -10.73 -8.61 5.97
C LEU A 21 -10.65 -10.13 6.18
N MET A 22 -11.54 -10.89 5.52
CA MET A 22 -11.62 -12.34 5.70
C MET A 22 -10.88 -13.05 4.58
N ASN A 23 -9.60 -13.32 4.78
CA ASN A 23 -8.89 -14.38 4.08
C ASN A 23 -7.87 -14.99 5.05
N THR A 24 -7.98 -16.30 5.30
CA THR A 24 -7.06 -17.15 6.09
C THR A 24 -5.69 -17.36 5.40
N SER A 25 -5.23 -16.34 4.68
CA SER A 25 -4.07 -16.38 3.80
C SER A 25 -2.92 -15.55 4.35
N SER A 26 -1.72 -15.76 3.81
CA SER A 26 -0.52 -15.00 4.16
C SER A 26 -0.62 -13.47 3.96
N MET A 27 -1.60 -12.99 3.18
CA MET A 27 -1.79 -11.57 2.84
C MET A 27 -3.24 -11.15 3.08
N PRO A 28 -3.63 -10.91 4.35
CA PRO A 28 -5.01 -10.64 4.73
C PRO A 28 -5.58 -9.36 4.10
N TYR A 29 -4.73 -8.39 3.75
CA TYR A 29 -5.14 -7.10 3.22
C TYR A 29 -4.96 -6.97 1.70
N ASN A 30 -4.69 -8.06 0.98
CA ASN A 30 -4.40 -7.98 -0.45
C ASN A 30 -5.55 -7.36 -1.26
N ARG A 31 -6.80 -7.74 -0.95
CA ARG A 31 -7.99 -7.17 -1.60
C ARG A 31 -8.12 -5.66 -1.35
N MET A 32 -7.75 -5.22 -0.14
CA MET A 32 -7.74 -3.81 0.22
C MET A 32 -6.68 -3.05 -0.57
N ALA A 33 -5.46 -3.58 -0.67
CA ALA A 33 -4.37 -2.97 -1.45
C ALA A 33 -4.73 -2.83 -2.93
N MET A 34 -5.34 -3.86 -3.54
CA MET A 34 -5.80 -3.80 -4.94
C MET A 34 -6.81 -2.68 -5.16
N ILE A 35 -7.89 -2.65 -4.38
CA ILE A 35 -8.95 -1.65 -4.57
C ILE A 35 -8.44 -0.23 -4.26
N LEU A 36 -7.62 -0.05 -3.22
CA LEU A 36 -7.04 1.26 -2.91
C LEU A 36 -6.13 1.74 -4.02
N GLY A 37 -5.23 0.90 -4.52
CA GLY A 37 -4.34 1.25 -5.63
C GLY A 37 -5.10 1.53 -6.92
N ASP A 38 -6.24 0.87 -7.16
CA ASP A 38 -7.10 1.15 -8.32
C ASP A 38 -7.82 2.50 -8.19
N ILE A 39 -8.32 2.84 -6.99
CA ILE A 39 -9.01 4.12 -6.74
C ILE A 39 -8.01 5.29 -6.81
N LEU A 40 -6.84 5.12 -6.22
CA LEU A 40 -5.81 6.14 -6.14
C LEU A 40 -4.94 6.23 -7.39
N ASP A 41 -4.94 5.18 -8.21
CA ASP A 41 -4.05 5.03 -9.38
C ASP A 41 -2.57 4.95 -8.98
N THR A 42 -2.27 4.12 -8.00
CA THR A 42 -0.93 4.01 -7.39
C THR A 42 -0.52 2.57 -7.13
N ILE A 43 0.79 2.35 -7.07
CA ILE A 43 1.36 1.16 -6.44
C ILE A 43 1.05 1.25 -4.95
N THR A 44 0.57 0.16 -4.36
CA THR A 44 0.12 0.15 -2.96
C THR A 44 0.66 -1.07 -2.24
N TYR A 45 1.33 -0.84 -1.11
CA TYR A 45 1.79 -1.87 -0.19
C TYR A 45 1.17 -1.62 1.17
N ILE A 46 0.68 -2.69 1.81
CA ILE A 46 0.23 -2.67 3.20
C ILE A 46 1.20 -3.52 4.00
N ILE A 47 1.86 -2.90 4.98
CA ILE A 47 2.85 -3.55 5.84
C ILE A 47 2.42 -3.46 7.30
N SER A 48 2.85 -4.41 8.13
CA SER A 48 2.79 -4.25 9.60
C SER A 48 3.93 -3.37 10.11
N SER A 49 3.85 -3.00 11.38
CA SER A 49 4.88 -2.22 12.09
C SER A 49 6.25 -2.91 12.17
N ASP A 50 6.31 -4.23 11.99
CA ASP A 50 7.56 -5.00 11.89
C ASP A 50 8.06 -5.16 10.45
N GLY A 51 7.35 -4.59 9.46
CA GLY A 51 7.72 -4.58 8.05
C GLY A 51 7.21 -5.75 7.22
N LYS A 52 6.45 -6.70 7.80
CA LYS A 52 5.88 -7.81 7.03
C LYS A 52 4.87 -7.31 6.00
N LEU A 53 4.96 -7.82 4.77
CA LEU A 53 4.04 -7.48 3.69
C LEU A 53 2.70 -8.22 3.85
N LEU A 54 1.61 -7.47 3.99
CA LEU A 54 0.26 -7.98 4.26
C LEU A 54 -0.73 -7.78 3.11
N GLY A 55 -0.38 -6.94 2.12
CA GLY A 55 -1.14 -6.73 0.90
C GLY A 55 -0.36 -5.94 -0.14
N ILE A 56 -0.61 -6.22 -1.41
CA ILE A 56 0.15 -5.65 -2.54
C ILE A 56 -0.77 -5.32 -3.72
N ASN A 57 -0.48 -4.22 -4.40
CA ASN A 57 -0.99 -3.89 -5.72
C ASN A 57 0.13 -3.29 -6.58
N GLU A 58 0.62 -4.07 -7.54
CA GLU A 58 1.61 -3.62 -8.53
C GLU A 58 0.91 -3.29 -9.83
N LYS A 59 0.45 -2.04 -9.92
CA LYS A 59 -0.18 -1.53 -11.15
C LYS A 59 0.84 -1.30 -12.27
N TYR A 60 2.12 -1.14 -11.92
CA TYR A 60 3.23 -0.89 -12.81
C TYR A 60 4.38 -1.83 -12.47
N ASP A 61 5.09 -2.31 -13.49
CA ASP A 61 6.27 -3.16 -13.29
C ASP A 61 7.42 -2.34 -12.71
N ILE A 62 7.88 -2.71 -11.52
CA ILE A 62 9.02 -2.07 -10.86
C ILE A 62 10.29 -2.78 -11.29
N ASN A 63 11.02 -2.17 -12.21
CA ASN A 63 12.31 -2.69 -12.64
C ASN A 63 13.45 -2.32 -11.68
N ASN A 64 13.34 -2.73 -10.41
CA ASN A 64 14.36 -2.52 -9.39
C ASN A 64 14.56 -3.80 -8.58
N ASP A 65 15.77 -4.38 -8.65
CA ASP A 65 16.08 -5.66 -8.02
C ASP A 65 15.91 -5.64 -6.50
N ARG A 66 16.20 -4.50 -5.85
CA ARG A 66 15.99 -4.33 -4.40
C ARG A 66 14.52 -4.47 -4.05
N VAL A 67 13.63 -3.85 -4.84
CA VAL A 67 12.18 -3.94 -4.60
C VAL A 67 11.70 -5.36 -4.87
N LYS A 68 12.13 -5.99 -5.97
CA LYS A 68 11.79 -7.38 -6.28
C LYS A 68 12.16 -8.33 -5.13
N ASN A 69 13.34 -8.16 -4.53
CA ASN A 69 13.77 -8.96 -3.39
C ASN A 69 12.85 -8.77 -2.17
N ILE A 70 12.47 -7.53 -1.84
CA ILE A 70 11.54 -7.23 -0.74
C ILE A 70 10.19 -7.95 -0.94
N LEU A 71 9.70 -8.02 -2.19
CA LEU A 71 8.43 -8.67 -2.50
C LEU A 71 8.51 -10.20 -2.44
N VAL A 72 9.65 -10.77 -2.83
CA VAL A 72 9.93 -12.21 -2.69
C VAL A 72 10.02 -12.58 -1.21
N GLU A 73 10.79 -11.83 -0.43
CA GLU A 73 10.98 -12.05 1.01
C GLU A 73 9.74 -11.68 1.84
N ARG A 74 8.82 -10.88 1.28
CA ARG A 74 7.63 -10.34 1.94
C ARG A 74 7.96 -9.58 3.23
N GLN A 75 9.12 -8.94 3.25
CA GLN A 75 9.65 -8.26 4.42
C GLN A 75 10.33 -6.97 3.98
N PHE A 76 9.82 -5.85 4.48
CA PHE A 76 10.46 -4.55 4.28
C PHE A 76 11.63 -4.40 5.26
N PRO A 77 12.70 -3.69 4.86
CA PRO A 77 13.83 -3.42 5.74
C PRO A 77 13.37 -2.66 6.99
N VAL A 78 13.84 -3.10 8.17
CA VAL A 78 13.46 -2.51 9.46
C VAL A 78 13.73 -1.01 9.48
N SER A 79 14.87 -0.57 8.95
CA SER A 79 15.22 0.85 8.85
C SER A 79 14.21 1.67 8.05
N TYR A 80 13.56 1.09 7.05
CA TYR A 80 12.52 1.77 6.27
C TYR A 80 11.20 1.79 7.05
N THR A 81 10.81 0.67 7.65
CA THR A 81 9.60 0.58 8.47
C THR A 81 9.64 1.56 9.65
N ASP A 82 10.78 1.67 10.33
CA ASP A 82 11.01 2.62 11.43
C ASP A 82 10.86 4.08 11.00
N LEU A 83 11.15 4.40 9.72
CA LEU A 83 10.94 5.74 9.18
C LEU A 83 9.47 5.99 8.89
N VAL A 84 8.77 5.00 8.31
CA VAL A 84 7.32 5.08 8.04
C VAL A 84 6.54 5.25 9.33
N ASP A 85 6.90 4.55 10.40
CA ASP A 85 6.24 4.63 11.71
C ASP A 85 6.36 6.04 12.35
N ARG A 86 7.41 6.80 11.98
CA ARG A 86 7.63 8.17 12.46
C ARG A 86 6.93 9.24 11.62
N LEU A 87 6.27 8.88 10.52
CA LEU A 87 5.57 9.85 9.68
C LEU A 87 4.28 10.33 10.36
N GLU A 88 4.32 11.55 10.88
CA GLU A 88 3.13 12.17 11.49
C GLU A 88 2.17 12.81 10.47
N LYS A 89 2.66 13.15 9.27
CA LYS A 89 1.91 13.89 8.24
C LYS A 89 2.28 13.42 6.84
N THR A 90 1.31 13.43 5.93
CA THR A 90 1.54 13.25 4.49
C THR A 90 2.31 14.44 3.93
N LYS A 91 3.27 14.18 3.03
CA LYS A 91 3.95 15.19 2.23
C LYS A 91 3.60 14.99 0.76
N GLU A 92 3.14 16.04 0.09
CA GLU A 92 2.98 16.06 -1.37
C GLU A 92 4.19 16.70 -2.08
N ASN A 93 4.28 16.48 -3.40
CA ASN A 93 5.24 17.15 -4.30
C ASN A 93 6.71 17.00 -3.89
N ILE A 94 7.10 15.83 -3.40
CA ILE A 94 8.48 15.50 -3.02
C ILE A 94 9.40 15.67 -4.24
N PRO A 95 10.38 16.59 -4.23
CA PRO A 95 11.30 16.79 -5.33
C PRO A 95 12.31 15.63 -5.43
N ILE A 96 12.93 15.45 -6.59
CA ILE A 96 13.95 14.41 -6.79
C ILE A 96 15.22 14.62 -5.92
N THR A 97 15.39 15.83 -5.39
CA THR A 97 16.49 16.21 -4.51
C THR A 97 16.16 16.07 -3.02
N ASP A 98 14.96 15.59 -2.68
CA ASP A 98 14.60 15.26 -1.29
C ASP A 98 15.31 13.96 -0.92
N ASP A 99 16.17 14.01 0.11
CA ASP A 99 16.98 12.88 0.60
C ASP A 99 16.19 12.00 1.58
#